data_AF-A0A7Y4STA3-F1
#
_entry.id   AF-A0A7Y4STA3-F1
#
_cell.length_a   1.000
_cell.length_b   1.000
_cell.length_c   1.000
_cell.angle_alpha   90.00
_cell.angle_beta   90.00
_cell.angle_gamma   90.00
#
_symmetry.space_group_name_H-M   'P 1'
#
loop_
_entity.id
_entity.type
_entity.pdbx_description
1 polymer ?
#
loop_
_entity_poly.entity_id
_entity_poly.type
_entity_poly.pdbx_seq_one_letter_code
_entity_poly.pdbx_strand_id
1 'polypeptide(L)' 'MSLPHAFKDERLLELALTHASTGASEDNERMEFLGDTVLDLVVAEELYRVVPPLDEGAMTELKAWVVSRKVLAGVA' A
#
# COMPACT_ATOMS: atom_id res chain seq x y z
N MET A 1 -7.05 15.68 -2.23
CA MET A 1 -6.84 14.63 -1.23
C MET A 1 -5.88 15.18 -0.18
N SER A 2 -6.19 15.06 1.11
CA SER A 2 -5.30 15.54 2.19
C SER A 2 -4.99 14.38 3.13
N LEU A 3 -3.71 14.06 3.30
CA LEU A 3 -3.27 13.05 4.26
C LEU A 3 -3.30 13.64 5.68
N PRO A 4 -3.85 12.94 6.68
CA PRO A 4 -3.81 13.37 8.09
C PRO A 4 -2.42 13.11 8.72
N HIS A 5 -1.35 13.30 7.94
CA HIS A 5 0.03 13.07 8.35
C HIS A 5 0.91 14.21 7.84
N ALA A 6 1.65 14.84 8.75
CA ALA A 6 2.67 15.82 8.41
C ALA A 6 4.02 15.11 8.22
N PHE A 7 4.54 15.13 6.98
CA PHE A 7 5.84 14.55 6.68
C PHE A 7 6.94 15.38 7.34
N LYS A 8 7.89 14.70 7.99
CA LYS A 8 9.10 15.35 8.53
C LYS A 8 10.03 15.86 7.41
N ASP A 9 9.98 15.19 6.27
CA ASP A 9 10.72 15.53 5.05
C ASP A 9 9.74 15.49 3.88
N GLU A 10 9.37 16.65 3.35
CA GLU A 10 8.39 16.78 2.26
C GLU A 10 8.86 16.11 0.96
N ARG A 11 10.18 15.95 0.79
CA ARG A 11 10.76 15.27 -0.38
C ARG A 11 10.34 13.81 -0.48
N LEU A 12 10.01 13.17 0.65
CA LEU A 12 9.48 11.81 0.65
C LEU A 12 8.10 11.74 0.01
N LEU A 13 7.25 12.74 0.26
CA LEU A 13 5.94 12.84 -0.38
C LEU A 13 6.08 13.13 -1.88
N GLU A 14 6.97 14.05 -2.25
CA GLU A 14 7.27 14.34 -3.66
C GLU A 14 7.77 13.10 -4.40
N LEU A 15 8.73 12.38 -3.81
CA LEU A 15 9.30 11.17 -4.41
C LEU A 15 8.25 10.06 -4.53
N ALA A 16 7.39 9.86 -3.53
CA ALA A 16 6.30 8.88 -3.59
C ALA A 16 5.28 9.16 -4.72
N LEU A 17 5.14 10.43 -5.11
CA LEU A 17 4.27 10.88 -6.20
C LEU A 17 4.99 11.02 -7.55
N THR A 18 6.29 10.69 -7.61
CA THR A 18 7.09 10.81 -8.83
C THR A 18 7.15 9.48 -9.56
N HIS A 19 6.43 9.38 -10.68
CA HIS A 19 6.42 8.19 -11.54
C HIS A 19 7.66 8.13 -12.44
N ALA A 20 8.16 6.92 -12.74
CA ALA A 20 9.35 6.70 -13.58
C ALA A 20 9.27 7.38 -14.97
N SER A 21 8.07 7.53 -15.53
CA SER A 21 7.88 8.20 -16.83
C SER A 21 8.19 9.70 -16.84
N THR A 22 8.37 10.32 -15.67
CA THR A 22 8.70 11.76 -15.56
C THR A 22 10.12 12.07 -16.02
N GLY A 23 11.00 11.07 -16.08
CA GLY A 23 12.43 11.24 -16.39
C GLY A 23 13.23 11.90 -15.26
N ALA A 24 12.68 11.94 -14.04
CA ALA A 24 13.39 12.36 -12.84
C ALA A 24 14.55 11.39 -12.52
N SER A 25 15.55 11.87 -11.77
CA SER A 25 16.69 11.05 -11.35
C SER A 25 16.34 10.00 -10.30
N GLU A 26 15.25 10.22 -9.56
CA GLU A 26 14.68 9.30 -8.59
C GLU A 26 13.16 9.23 -8.82
N ASP A 27 12.59 8.04 -8.63
CA ASP A 27 11.16 7.78 -8.74
C ASP A 27 10.65 6.97 -7.54
N ASN A 28 9.36 6.66 -7.56
CA ASN A 28 8.69 5.97 -6.49
C ASN A 28 8.92 4.45 -6.46
N GLU A 29 9.61 3.81 -7.41
CA GLU A 29 9.63 2.34 -7.54
C GLU A 29 10.17 1.64 -6.28
N ARG A 30 11.25 2.19 -5.69
CA ARG A 30 11.82 1.65 -4.44
C ARG A 30 10.89 1.85 -3.24
N MET A 31 10.13 2.94 -3.22
CA MET A 31 9.13 3.18 -2.17
C MET A 31 7.89 2.32 -2.36
N GLU A 32 7.45 2.11 -3.60
CA GLU A 32 6.34 1.21 -3.95
C GLU A 32 6.66 -0.21 -3.46
N PHE A 33 7.86 -0.73 -3.76
CA PHE A 33 8.29 -2.05 -3.28
C PHE A 33 8.21 -2.20 -1.75
N LEU A 34 8.66 -1.17 -1.01
CA LEU A 34 8.55 -1.16 0.45
C LEU A 34 7.09 -1.02 0.90
N GLY A 35 6.34 -0.13 0.27
CA GLY A 35 4.95 0.17 0.56
C GLY A 35 4.04 -1.04 0.38
N ASP A 36 4.25 -1.83 -0.67
CA ASP A 36 3.53 -3.07 -0.93
C ASP A 36 3.71 -4.05 0.23
N THR A 37 4.94 -4.22 0.72
CA THR A 37 5.21 -5.12 1.86
C THR A 37 4.55 -4.62 3.15
N VAL A 38 4.57 -3.31 3.39
CA VAL A 38 3.91 -2.70 4.56
C VAL A 38 2.39 -2.86 4.48
N LEU A 39 1.80 -2.62 3.31
CA LEU A 39 0.36 -2.79 3.10
C LEU A 39 -0.06 -4.25 3.28
N ASP A 40 0.72 -5.19 2.73
CA ASP A 40 0.50 -6.63 2.88
C ASP A 40 0.49 -7.06 4.36
N LEU A 41 1.42 -6.53 5.16
CA LEU A 41 1.49 -6.81 6.59
C LEU A 41 0.25 -6.30 7.32
N VAL A 42 -0.14 -5.04 7.09
CA VAL A 42 -1.30 -4.43 7.75
C VAL A 42 -2.58 -5.18 7.40
N VAL A 43 -2.80 -5.49 6.11
CA VAL A 43 -3.99 -6.24 5.67
C VAL A 43 -4.00 -7.66 6.24
N ALA A 44 -2.85 -8.35 6.26
CA ALA A 44 -2.75 -9.68 6.86
C ALA A 44 -3.06 -9.67 8.37
N GLU A 45 -2.57 -8.66 9.09
CA GLU A 45 -2.86 -8.48 10.53
C GLU A 45 -4.36 -8.26 10.78
N GLU A 46 -5.01 -7.42 9.98
CA GLU A 46 -6.46 -7.19 10.09
C GLU A 46 -7.26 -8.46 9.79
N LEU A 47 -6.94 -9.18 8.72
CA LEU A 47 -7.60 -10.44 8.36
C LEU A 47 -7.42 -11.52 9.45
N TYR A 48 -6.24 -11.59 10.06
CA TYR A 48 -5.97 -12.53 11.16
C TYR A 48 -6.82 -12.26 12.41
N ARG A 49 -7.23 -11.01 12.63
CA ARG A 49 -8.04 -10.59 13.79
C ARG A 49 -9.55 -10.72 13.56
N VAL A 50 -10.00 -11.05 12.35
CA VAL A 50 -11.43 -11.19 12.01
C VAL A 50 -12.09 -12.30 12.84
N VAL A 51 -13.33 -12.04 13.28
CA VAL A 51 -14.16 -13.01 14.01
C VAL A 51 -15.49 -13.19 13.29
N PRO A 52 -15.90 -14.44 12.94
CA PRO A 52 -15.18 -15.70 13.21
C PRO A 52 -13.87 -15.83 12.41
N PRO A 53 -12.88 -16.60 12.90
CA PRO A 53 -11.61 -16.77 12.21
C PRO A 53 -11.78 -17.33 10.80
N LEU A 54 -11.00 -16.79 9.87
CA LEU A 54 -10.88 -17.27 8.51
C LEU A 54 -9.87 -18.42 8.44
N ASP A 55 -10.05 -19.35 7.50
CA ASP A 55 -8.99 -20.30 7.15
C ASP A 55 -7.87 -19.60 6.33
N GLU A 56 -6.71 -20.25 6.26
CA GLU A 56 -5.53 -19.68 5.59
C GLU A 56 -5.77 -19.38 4.11
N GLY A 57 -6.48 -20.25 3.40
CA GLY A 57 -6.79 -20.05 1.98
C GLY A 57 -7.67 -18.83 1.75
N ALA A 58 -8.72 -18.67 2.56
CA ALA A 58 -9.61 -17.52 2.53
C ALA A 58 -8.88 -16.22 2.88
N MET A 59 -7.97 -16.23 3.87
CA MET A 59 -7.13 -15.08 4.19
C MET A 59 -6.22 -14.70 3.01
N THR A 60 -5.61 -15.68 2.36
CA THR A 60 -4.74 -15.46 1.20
C THR A 60 -5.51 -14.88 0.01
N GLU A 61 -6.69 -15.41 -0.31
CA GLU A 61 -7.54 -14.91 -1.39
C GLU A 61 -8.05 -13.48 -1.12
N LEU A 62 -8.55 -13.24 0.10
CA LEU A 62 -9.03 -11.92 0.49
C LEU A 62 -7.92 -10.88 0.51
N LYS A 63 -6.73 -11.23 1.05
CA LYS A 63 -5.58 -10.33 1.04
C LYS A 63 -5.26 -9.91 -0.39
N ALA A 64 -5.10 -10.87 -1.30
CA ALA A 64 -4.78 -10.61 -2.71
C ALA A 64 -5.83 -9.73 -3.40
N TRP A 65 -7.10 -9.88 -3.05
CA TRP A 65 -8.17 -9.02 -3.56
C TRP A 65 -8.10 -7.59 -2.99
N VAL A 66 -7.97 -7.43 -1.67
CA VAL A 66 -7.94 -6.13 -0.99
C VAL A 66 -6.76 -5.27 -1.45
N VAL A 67 -5.57 -5.86 -1.57
CA VAL A 67 -4.35 -5.15 -2.02
C VAL A 67 -4.24 -5.03 -3.54
N SER A 68 -5.26 -5.49 -4.29
CA SER A 68 -5.21 -5.39 -5.74
C SER A 68 -5.28 -3.94 -6.21
N ARG A 69 -4.54 -3.60 -7.27
CA ARG A 69 -4.56 -2.28 -7.90
C ARG A 69 -5.98 -1.74 -8.14
N LYS A 70 -6.92 -2.61 -8.51
CA LYS A 70 -8.32 -2.25 -8.76
C LYS A 70 -9.02 -1.75 -7.49
N VAL A 71 -8.83 -2.45 -6.36
CA VAL A 71 -9.44 -2.07 -5.08
C VAL A 71 -8.74 -0.84 -4.50
N LEU A 72 -7.40 -0.81 -4.55
CA LEU A 72 -6.61 0.31 -4.05
C LEU A 72 -6.90 1.62 -4.82
N ALA A 73 -7.13 1.56 -6.13
CA ALA A 73 -7.53 2.74 -6.91
C ALA A 73 -8.86 3.37 -6.44
N GLY A 74 -9.72 2.62 -5.75
CA GLY A 74 -10.99 3.14 -5.20
C GLY A 74 -10.83 3.90 -3.88
N VAL A 75 -9.68 3.80 -3.21
CA VAL A 75 -9.38 4.48 -1.94
C VAL A 75 -8.25 5.50 -2.06
N ALA A 76 -7.63 5.58 -3.24
CA ALA A 76 -6.56 6.50 -3.60
C ALA A 76 -7.08 7.88 -4.04
#